data_AF-A0A1H3YAI4-F1
#
_entry.id   AF-A0A1H3YAI4-F1
#
_cell.length_a   1.000
_cell.length_b   1.000
_cell.length_c   1.000
_cell.angle_alpha   90.00
_cell.angle_beta   90.00
_cell.angle_gamma   90.00
#
_symmetry.space_group_name_H-M   'P 1'
#
loop_
_entity.id
_entity.type
_entity.pdbx_description
1 polymer ?
#
loop_
_entity_poly.entity_id
_entity_poly.type
_entity_poly.pdbx_seq_one_letter_code
_entity_poly.pdbx_strand_id
1 'polypeptide(L)'
;MIVPRDRDMAMNVTHGLLVSFGKYFFLKPHVYGFKGNLKGQINQYLYKSDFLNAHPSNQMNYEHYKNIVEEVQKSVTDSVLTAAVNAMPKELDAELQEKTFQDLKIRRDQLSEAMDTYYNFSNRIVDIRGTNSKEFVSIKSLDERDALHVEMRKINKHGKIRHQLMSKTYPKSTTKEIRLYLEGDRDSVVIDNKNSTIKLRIIGGESKDDRHKSYVVKNSKKKVRIYDYETENYEGLTNRLKIKTSKDSTHTAFKPVNLYHDWIPAATAGYNRDNGLIFGLGVKFIQQAGFRKEPYTAMHKLMLSYAFSTKAYGIQYNAEWIDLFGKANFLIDTDVRAPENTDNFFGIGNTVAYDKNHHYFKANYNLYKLKTSLKWETHLGGSFSFGPAFQYYHYNPNKNNDRFIEDGVINYTYDRDIIDQDKYHIGLVADYEIDKRNDDLLPTKGIYLHSELSGWKGVNSYSKDYLKFKGEFSFHKNLNASETLVLSNRIGGEITAGDPTFYQHAYLGGKGNLLGYRQNRFAGEHSVYNNLEMRLAIADFGNLFFKGQLGLTGFYDIGRVWVDGEQSHKWHDGVGGGIYFAPAYSLLLNFQMGYADEGWYPYFSLGLRF
;
A
#
# COMPACT_ATOMS: atom_id res chain seq x y z
N MET A 1 2.13 39.60 -12.25
CA MET A 1 1.30 38.99 -11.19
C MET A 1 1.24 37.49 -11.47
N ILE A 2 1.81 36.64 -10.61
CA ILE A 2 1.66 35.20 -10.77
C ILE A 2 0.25 34.87 -10.31
N VAL A 3 -0.61 34.49 -11.24
CA VAL A 3 -2.00 34.15 -10.96
C VAL A 3 -2.08 32.64 -10.73
N PRO A 4 -2.52 32.16 -9.55
CA PRO A 4 -2.66 30.73 -9.29
C PRO A 4 -3.58 30.08 -10.32
N ARG A 5 -3.16 28.91 -10.83
CA ARG A 5 -3.87 28.17 -11.90
C ARG A 5 -5.11 27.42 -11.38
N ASP A 6 -5.09 27.00 -10.12
CA ASP A 6 -6.18 26.28 -9.41
C ASP A 6 -6.69 27.18 -8.27
N ARG A 7 -7.82 27.87 -8.48
CA ARG A 7 -8.41 28.78 -7.48
C ARG A 7 -9.59 28.16 -6.73
N ASP A 8 -10.21 27.17 -7.34
CA ASP A 8 -11.39 26.42 -6.85
C ASP A 8 -11.15 25.75 -5.49
N MET A 9 -9.89 25.41 -5.19
CA MET A 9 -9.52 24.75 -3.93
C MET A 9 -8.87 25.66 -2.88
N ALA A 10 -8.62 26.94 -3.19
CA ALA A 10 -7.79 27.81 -2.34
C ALA A 10 -8.43 28.11 -0.96
N MET A 11 -9.76 28.21 -0.90
CA MET A 11 -10.54 28.44 0.33
C MET A 11 -11.64 27.38 0.50
N ASN A 12 -11.39 26.15 0.06
CA ASN A 12 -12.42 25.11 0.12
C ASN A 12 -12.80 24.77 1.58
N VAL A 13 -14.09 24.71 1.87
CA VAL A 13 -14.59 24.24 3.16
C VAL A 13 -15.34 22.93 2.94
N THR A 14 -15.13 21.98 3.86
CA THR A 14 -15.76 20.66 3.80
C THR A 14 -16.58 20.46 5.07
N HIS A 15 -17.88 20.26 4.91
CA HIS A 15 -18.83 20.05 6.00
C HIS A 15 -19.59 18.73 5.85
N GLY A 16 -20.09 18.20 6.97
CA GLY A 16 -20.85 16.95 7.03
C GLY A 16 -20.02 15.73 7.41
N LEU A 17 -20.64 14.82 8.16
CA LEU A 17 -20.00 13.60 8.68
C LEU A 17 -19.48 12.72 7.55
N LEU A 18 -20.31 12.46 6.52
CA LEU A 18 -19.97 11.61 5.39
C LEU A 18 -18.82 12.17 4.54
N VAL A 19 -18.81 13.49 4.30
CA VAL A 19 -17.72 14.11 3.50
C VAL A 19 -16.44 14.19 4.33
N SER A 20 -16.55 14.43 5.64
CA SER A 20 -15.39 14.46 6.54
C SER A 20 -14.74 13.10 6.68
N PHE A 21 -15.51 12.03 6.91
CA PHE A 21 -15.01 10.66 6.91
C PHE A 21 -14.53 10.24 5.52
N GLY A 22 -15.35 10.48 4.50
CA GLY A 22 -15.04 10.08 3.14
C GLY A 22 -13.77 10.72 2.58
N LYS A 23 -13.40 11.91 3.04
CA LYS A 23 -12.14 12.55 2.64
C LYS A 23 -10.90 11.78 3.09
N TYR A 24 -10.92 11.25 4.32
CA TYR A 24 -9.82 10.45 4.86
C TYR A 24 -9.74 9.05 4.23
N PHE A 25 -10.89 8.47 3.86
CA PHE A 25 -10.95 7.15 3.23
C PHE A 25 -10.84 7.19 1.69
N PHE A 26 -11.21 8.29 1.01
CA PHE A 26 -11.47 8.32 -0.44
C PHE A 26 -10.75 9.41 -1.25
N LEU A 27 -10.31 10.55 -0.66
CA LEU A 27 -9.81 11.72 -1.44
C LEU A 27 -8.29 11.96 -1.37
N LYS A 28 -7.51 10.96 -0.98
CA LYS A 28 -6.08 11.06 -0.61
C LYS A 28 -5.84 11.99 0.59
N PRO A 29 -4.81 11.71 1.41
CA PRO A 29 -4.55 12.47 2.64
C PRO A 29 -4.04 13.90 2.43
N HIS A 30 -4.06 14.45 1.20
CA HIS A 30 -3.48 15.77 0.85
C HIS A 30 -4.50 16.85 0.49
N VAL A 31 -5.78 16.51 0.34
CA VAL A 31 -6.81 17.53 0.22
C VAL A 31 -7.14 17.98 1.64
N TYR A 32 -6.69 19.14 2.09
CA TYR A 32 -7.15 19.72 3.38
C TYR A 32 -8.16 20.82 3.10
N GLY A 33 -9.12 20.98 4.01
CA GLY A 33 -10.06 22.11 3.93
C GLY A 33 -9.39 23.34 4.52
N PHE A 34 -9.71 24.52 4.00
CA PHE A 34 -9.28 25.80 4.53
C PHE A 34 -9.74 25.97 5.99
N LYS A 35 -8.77 26.19 6.90
CA LYS A 35 -8.97 26.43 8.34
C LYS A 35 -7.87 27.36 8.87
N GLY A 36 -8.11 27.99 10.02
CA GLY A 36 -7.16 28.85 10.71
C GLY A 36 -5.85 28.17 11.13
N ASN A 37 -5.87 26.88 11.49
CA ASN A 37 -4.66 26.13 11.89
C ASN A 37 -3.74 25.83 10.69
N LEU A 38 -2.92 26.80 10.30
CA LEU A 38 -1.93 26.67 9.24
C LEU A 38 -0.77 25.77 9.67
N LYS A 39 -0.24 26.01 10.87
CA LYS A 39 0.97 25.37 11.38
C LYS A 39 0.89 23.84 11.32
N GLY A 40 -0.22 23.26 11.77
CA GLY A 40 -0.39 21.80 11.80
C GLY A 40 -0.47 21.13 10.43
N GLN A 41 -0.62 21.90 9.35
CA GLN A 41 -0.97 21.38 8.02
C GLN A 41 -0.15 21.99 6.88
N ILE A 42 0.81 22.87 7.17
CA ILE A 42 1.55 23.66 6.18
C ILE A 42 2.17 22.83 5.06
N ASN A 43 2.78 21.69 5.39
CA ASN A 43 3.37 20.79 4.40
C ASN A 43 2.34 20.40 3.34
N GLN A 44 1.13 20.05 3.78
CA GLN A 44 0.07 19.57 2.91
C GLN A 44 -0.51 20.69 2.05
N TYR A 45 -0.63 21.91 2.60
CA TYR A 45 -1.03 23.09 1.82
C TYR A 45 -0.05 23.41 0.69
N LEU A 46 1.24 23.11 0.87
CA LEU A 46 2.30 23.37 -0.11
C LEU A 46 2.65 22.16 -0.98
N TYR A 47 1.93 21.04 -0.83
CA TYR A 47 2.15 19.82 -1.61
C TYR A 47 2.17 20.08 -3.12
N LYS A 48 1.18 20.82 -3.66
CA LYS A 48 1.09 21.15 -5.10
C LYS A 48 2.24 22.05 -5.61
N SER A 49 3.09 22.58 -4.73
CA SER A 49 4.23 23.42 -5.08
C SER A 49 5.58 22.76 -4.81
N ASP A 50 5.59 21.49 -4.37
CA ASP A 50 6.81 20.78 -4.01
C ASP A 50 7.79 20.60 -5.18
N PHE A 51 7.29 20.53 -6.41
CA PHE A 51 8.07 20.41 -7.64
C PHE A 51 9.06 21.57 -7.84
N LEU A 52 8.76 22.74 -7.25
CA LEU A 52 9.64 23.91 -7.28
C LEU A 52 10.92 23.66 -6.49
N ASN A 53 10.90 22.83 -5.45
CA ASN A 53 12.02 22.65 -4.53
C ASN A 53 13.29 22.19 -5.26
N ALA A 54 13.18 21.39 -6.34
CA ALA A 54 14.35 20.90 -7.06
C ALA A 54 15.10 22.00 -7.84
N HIS A 55 14.47 23.14 -8.10
CA HIS A 55 15.06 24.20 -8.92
C HIS A 55 16.15 24.97 -8.15
N PRO A 56 17.33 25.25 -8.75
CA PRO A 56 18.43 25.93 -8.05
C PRO A 56 18.03 27.29 -7.45
N SER A 57 17.16 28.05 -8.13
CA SER A 57 16.67 29.34 -7.61
C SER A 57 15.82 29.23 -6.35
N ASN A 58 15.27 28.05 -6.05
CA ASN A 58 14.49 27.80 -4.84
C ASN A 58 15.36 27.26 -3.69
N GLN A 59 16.66 27.06 -3.93
CA GLN A 59 17.64 26.68 -2.91
C GLN A 59 18.13 27.89 -2.12
N MET A 60 17.21 28.58 -1.46
CA MET A 60 17.50 29.73 -0.61
C MET A 60 17.99 29.29 0.77
N ASN A 61 18.87 30.08 1.38
CA ASN A 61 19.28 29.88 2.78
C ASN A 61 18.13 30.27 3.74
N TYR A 62 18.22 29.79 4.98
CA TYR A 62 17.15 29.94 5.97
C TYR A 62 16.87 31.40 6.35
N GLU A 63 17.91 32.23 6.48
CA GLU A 63 17.77 33.64 6.86
C GLU A 63 17.02 34.43 5.78
N HIS A 64 17.38 34.24 4.51
CA HIS A 64 16.70 34.89 3.40
C HIS A 64 15.24 34.41 3.30
N TYR A 65 15.00 33.10 3.45
CA TYR A 65 13.66 32.54 3.47
C TYR A 65 12.81 33.15 4.60
N LYS A 66 13.35 33.22 5.81
CA LYS A 66 12.68 33.80 6.98
C LYS A 66 12.34 35.28 6.77
N ASN A 67 13.27 36.06 6.21
CA ASN A 67 13.03 37.47 5.92
C ASN A 67 11.87 37.68 4.93
N ILE A 68 11.79 36.86 3.86
CA ILE A 68 10.66 36.90 2.91
C ILE A 68 9.34 36.58 3.62
N VAL A 69 9.34 35.57 4.49
CA VAL A 69 8.14 35.17 5.23
C VAL A 69 7.67 36.30 6.16
N GLU A 70 8.59 36.93 6.89
CA GLU A 70 8.28 38.05 7.77
C GLU A 70 7.79 39.28 7.00
N GLU A 71 8.36 39.56 5.83
CA GLU A 71 7.91 40.65 4.95
C GLU A 71 6.46 40.41 4.48
N VAL A 72 6.17 39.20 4.01
CA VAL A 72 4.80 38.81 3.62
C VAL A 72 3.86 38.91 4.81
N GLN A 73 4.24 38.38 5.98
CA GLN A 73 3.41 38.44 7.19
C GLN A 73 3.08 39.88 7.59
N LYS A 74 4.06 40.80 7.54
CA LYS A 74 3.87 42.23 7.83
C LYS A 74 3.00 42.95 6.80
N SER A 75 3.05 42.53 5.53
CA SER A 75 2.27 43.14 4.44
C SER A 75 0.75 42.86 4.55
N VAL A 76 0.36 41.76 5.20
CA VAL A 76 -1.03 41.33 5.34
C VAL A 76 -1.66 41.93 6.61
N THR A 77 -1.88 43.24 6.63
CA THR A 77 -2.46 43.93 7.81
C THR A 77 -3.94 43.58 8.02
N ASP A 78 -4.49 43.87 9.21
CA ASP A 78 -5.93 43.70 9.49
C ASP A 78 -6.79 44.47 8.49
N SER A 79 -6.34 45.65 8.03
CA SER A 79 -7.03 46.43 6.99
C SER A 79 -7.02 45.72 5.63
N VAL A 80 -5.93 45.07 5.25
CA VAL A 80 -5.84 44.28 4.01
C VAL A 80 -6.77 43.08 4.07
N LEU A 81 -6.78 42.35 5.20
CA LEU A 81 -7.68 41.22 5.42
C LEU A 81 -9.15 41.65 5.38
N THR A 82 -9.48 42.77 6.03
CA THR A 82 -10.84 43.33 6.03
C THR A 82 -11.27 43.71 4.62
N ALA A 83 -10.41 44.40 3.86
CA ALA A 83 -10.70 44.76 2.47
C ALA A 83 -10.89 43.52 1.58
N ALA A 84 -10.10 42.47 1.79
CA ALA A 84 -10.21 41.22 1.05
C ALA A 84 -11.53 40.48 1.32
N VAL A 85 -11.96 40.41 2.59
CA VAL A 85 -13.24 39.78 2.98
C VAL A 85 -14.43 40.60 2.48
N ASN A 86 -14.37 41.94 2.57
CA ASN A 86 -15.42 42.83 2.05
C ASN A 86 -15.56 42.81 0.52
N ALA A 87 -14.52 42.36 -0.19
CA ALA A 87 -14.56 42.17 -1.65
C ALA A 87 -15.20 40.83 -2.07
N MET A 88 -15.53 39.96 -1.11
CA MET A 88 -16.26 38.72 -1.41
C MET A 88 -17.71 39.03 -1.83
N PRO A 89 -18.38 38.14 -2.59
CA PRO A 89 -19.76 38.33 -3.01
C PRO A 89 -20.69 38.64 -1.82
N LYS A 90 -21.58 39.62 -1.99
CA LYS A 90 -22.49 40.08 -0.91
C LYS A 90 -23.55 39.05 -0.55
N GLU A 91 -23.75 38.07 -1.43
CA GLU A 91 -24.65 36.94 -1.26
C GLU A 91 -24.12 35.92 -0.25
N LEU A 92 -22.84 36.01 0.14
CA LEU A 92 -22.28 35.17 1.20
C LEU A 92 -22.75 35.63 2.58
N ASP A 93 -23.00 34.66 3.44
CA ASP A 93 -23.40 34.88 4.83
C ASP A 93 -22.36 35.69 5.61
N ALA A 94 -22.83 36.67 6.40
CA ALA A 94 -21.99 37.49 7.27
C ALA A 94 -21.21 36.65 8.29
N GLU A 95 -21.80 35.55 8.78
CA GLU A 95 -21.11 34.62 9.69
C GLU A 95 -19.92 33.94 8.98
N LEU A 96 -20.09 33.55 7.72
CA LEU A 96 -19.03 32.96 6.91
C LEU A 96 -17.93 33.98 6.61
N GLN A 97 -18.28 35.23 6.32
CA GLN A 97 -17.30 36.30 6.10
C GLN A 97 -16.46 36.56 7.35
N GLU A 98 -17.10 36.69 8.52
CA GLU A 98 -16.42 36.88 9.80
C GLU A 98 -15.51 35.69 10.13
N LYS A 99 -16.01 34.47 10.00
CA LYS A 99 -15.20 33.26 10.19
C LYS A 99 -13.99 33.23 9.25
N THR A 100 -14.19 33.61 7.98
CA THR A 100 -13.09 33.66 7.00
C THR A 100 -12.04 34.69 7.38
N PHE A 101 -12.47 35.86 7.86
CA PHE A 101 -11.57 36.89 8.38
C PHE A 101 -10.73 36.36 9.56
N GLN A 102 -11.37 35.70 10.53
CA GLN A 102 -10.68 35.12 11.68
C GLN A 102 -9.69 34.02 11.26
N ASP A 103 -10.09 33.11 10.36
CA ASP A 103 -9.20 32.08 9.84
C ASP A 103 -7.99 32.69 9.11
N LEU A 104 -8.18 33.71 8.27
CA LEU A 104 -7.07 34.40 7.59
C LEU A 104 -6.13 35.10 8.58
N LYS A 105 -6.69 35.74 9.62
CA LYS A 105 -5.92 36.40 10.68
C LYS A 105 -5.05 35.39 11.43
N ILE A 106 -5.62 34.27 11.88
CA ILE A 106 -4.88 33.19 12.54
C ILE A 106 -3.78 32.65 11.63
N ARG A 107 -4.06 32.41 10.34
CA ARG A 107 -3.07 31.90 9.38
C ARG A 107 -1.90 32.87 9.20
N ARG A 108 -2.17 34.18 9.08
CA ARG A 108 -1.13 35.20 9.03
C ARG A 108 -0.29 35.18 10.30
N ASP A 109 -0.92 35.17 11.47
CA ASP A 109 -0.21 35.24 12.75
C ASP A 109 0.66 33.99 12.97
N GLN A 110 0.26 32.84 12.43
CA GLN A 110 1.02 31.58 12.43
C GLN A 110 2.05 31.45 11.29
N LEU A 111 2.12 32.39 10.34
CA LEU A 111 2.82 32.19 9.08
C LEU A 111 4.32 31.91 9.27
N SER A 112 5.01 32.68 10.11
CA SER A 112 6.45 32.47 10.37
C SER A 112 6.74 31.05 10.86
N GLU A 113 6.05 30.60 11.90
CA GLU A 113 6.29 29.28 12.50
C GLU A 113 5.88 28.13 11.56
N ALA A 114 4.80 28.30 10.81
CA ALA A 114 4.39 27.35 9.79
C ALA A 114 5.45 27.21 8.70
N MET A 115 6.01 28.32 8.21
CA MET A 115 7.03 28.29 7.17
C MET A 115 8.37 27.76 7.68
N ASP A 116 8.73 27.99 8.95
CA ASP A 116 9.88 27.33 9.58
C ASP A 116 9.72 25.80 9.60
N THR A 117 8.52 25.32 9.90
CA THR A 117 8.17 23.90 9.85
C THR A 117 8.34 23.36 8.43
N TYR A 118 7.81 24.07 7.43
CA TYR A 118 7.92 23.66 6.03
C TYR A 118 9.35 23.71 5.51
N TYR A 119 10.13 24.72 5.85
CA TYR A 119 11.54 24.82 5.47
C TYR A 119 12.32 23.60 5.97
N ASN A 120 12.13 23.20 7.23
CA ASN A 120 12.79 22.01 7.76
C ASN A 120 12.31 20.72 7.08
N PHE A 121 11.01 20.61 6.78
CA PHE A 121 10.44 19.49 6.06
C PHE A 121 11.02 19.35 4.65
N SER A 122 10.94 20.40 3.82
CA SER A 122 11.40 20.39 2.43
C SER A 122 12.92 20.24 2.29
N ASN A 123 13.69 20.63 3.32
CA ASN A 123 15.15 20.51 3.34
C ASN A 123 15.66 19.19 3.96
N ARG A 124 14.77 18.26 4.30
CA ARG A 124 15.15 16.96 4.89
C ARG A 124 15.90 16.06 3.91
N ILE A 125 15.39 15.94 2.69
CA ILE A 125 16.08 15.32 1.55
C ILE A 125 15.91 16.29 0.40
N VAL A 126 17.03 16.78 -0.14
CA VAL A 126 17.02 17.85 -1.13
C VAL A 126 17.43 17.30 -2.47
N ASP A 127 16.56 17.46 -3.46
CA ASP A 127 16.94 17.36 -4.87
C ASP A 127 17.43 18.72 -5.36
N ILE A 128 18.53 18.74 -6.09
CA ILE A 128 19.04 19.92 -6.79
C ILE A 128 19.17 19.51 -8.25
N ARG A 129 18.35 20.11 -9.12
CA ARG A 129 18.36 19.83 -10.55
C ARG A 129 19.11 20.93 -11.28
N GLY A 130 20.22 20.57 -11.93
CA GLY A 130 20.99 21.44 -12.80
C GLY A 130 20.21 21.83 -14.06
N THR A 131 20.90 22.46 -15.00
CA THR A 131 20.29 22.84 -16.28
C THR A 131 20.87 21.99 -17.40
N ASN A 132 20.34 22.12 -18.62
CA ASN A 132 20.95 21.47 -19.79
C ASN A 132 22.22 22.20 -20.29
N SER A 133 22.74 23.17 -19.52
CA SER A 133 23.99 23.89 -19.81
C SER A 133 25.15 23.23 -19.07
N LYS A 134 26.37 23.77 -19.23
CA LYS A 134 27.52 23.35 -18.43
C LYS A 134 27.51 24.07 -17.09
N GLU A 135 27.67 23.31 -16.02
CA GLU A 135 27.76 23.80 -14.66
C GLU A 135 29.03 23.35 -13.95
N PHE A 136 29.53 24.25 -13.10
CA PHE A 136 30.53 23.95 -12.08
C PHE A 136 29.82 23.85 -10.74
N VAL A 137 29.98 22.72 -10.03
CA VAL A 137 29.42 22.50 -8.71
C VAL A 137 30.53 22.29 -7.70
N SER A 138 30.57 23.11 -6.66
CA SER A 138 31.47 22.94 -5.51
C SER A 138 30.68 22.49 -4.29
N ILE A 139 31.13 21.39 -3.68
CA ILE A 139 30.54 20.83 -2.46
C ILE A 139 31.61 20.77 -1.39
N LYS A 140 31.47 21.61 -0.37
CA LYS A 140 32.46 21.74 0.72
C LYS A 140 31.81 21.53 2.07
N SER A 141 32.50 20.87 2.99
CA SER A 141 32.09 20.93 4.40
C SER A 141 32.46 22.26 5.04
N LEU A 142 31.75 22.66 6.09
CA LEU A 142 32.17 23.76 6.96
C LEU A 142 32.91 23.22 8.17
N ASP A 143 34.00 23.86 8.57
CA ASP A 143 34.85 23.36 9.66
C ASP A 143 34.17 23.46 11.04
N GLU A 144 33.35 24.49 11.25
CA GLU A 144 32.73 24.83 12.53
C GLU A 144 31.47 24.00 12.87
N ARG A 145 30.87 23.30 11.89
CA ARG A 145 29.62 22.53 12.09
C ARG A 145 29.42 21.44 11.03
N ASP A 146 28.72 20.35 11.39
CA ASP A 146 28.32 19.31 10.41
C ASP A 146 27.30 19.89 9.41
N ALA A 147 27.83 20.40 8.30
CA ALA A 147 27.06 21.00 7.22
C ALA A 147 27.81 20.88 5.89
N LEU A 148 27.06 20.88 4.78
CA LEU A 148 27.60 20.99 3.43
C LEU A 148 27.19 22.31 2.80
N HIS A 149 28.17 23.07 2.33
CA HIS A 149 27.97 24.18 1.42
C HIS A 149 27.98 23.67 -0.02
N VAL A 150 26.92 23.96 -0.77
CA VAL A 150 26.79 23.63 -2.20
C VAL A 150 26.65 24.93 -2.98
N GLU A 151 27.57 25.14 -3.91
CA GLU A 151 27.57 26.26 -4.84
C GLU A 151 27.50 25.70 -6.27
N MET A 152 26.58 26.22 -7.08
CA MET A 152 26.44 25.85 -8.50
C MET A 152 26.54 27.12 -9.35
N ARG A 153 27.41 27.09 -10.35
CA ARG A 153 27.66 28.22 -11.26
C ARG A 153 27.63 27.77 -12.71
N LYS A 154 27.13 28.61 -13.60
CA LYS A 154 27.15 28.35 -15.04
C LYS A 154 28.55 28.52 -15.62
N ILE A 155 28.98 27.59 -16.46
CA ILE A 155 30.20 27.68 -17.27
C ILE A 155 29.80 28.14 -18.67
N ASN A 156 30.48 29.16 -19.20
CA ASN A 156 30.22 29.61 -20.58
C ASN A 156 30.92 28.72 -21.63
N LYS A 157 30.66 28.98 -22.92
CA LYS A 157 31.26 28.21 -24.03
C LYS A 157 32.80 28.23 -24.04
N HIS A 158 33.44 29.22 -23.39
CA HIS A 158 34.89 29.40 -23.30
C HIS A 158 35.49 28.86 -21.98
N GLY A 159 34.74 28.08 -21.19
CA GLY A 159 35.25 27.48 -19.95
C GLY A 159 35.37 28.43 -18.76
N LYS A 160 34.91 29.69 -18.86
CA LYS A 160 34.92 30.64 -17.74
C LYS A 160 33.67 30.47 -16.87
N ILE A 161 33.89 30.37 -15.55
CA ILE A 161 32.82 30.36 -14.54
C ILE A 161 32.16 31.74 -14.51
N ARG A 162 30.82 31.79 -14.60
CA ARG A 162 30.03 33.02 -14.65
C ARG A 162 29.02 33.09 -13.50
N HIS A 163 27.74 33.16 -13.86
CA HIS A 163 26.59 33.44 -12.99
C HIS A 163 26.39 32.33 -11.97
N GLN A 164 26.19 32.70 -10.71
CA GLN A 164 25.83 31.78 -9.63
C GLN A 164 24.36 31.39 -9.77
N LEU A 165 24.09 30.10 -10.00
CA LEU A 165 22.73 29.57 -10.05
C LEU A 165 22.17 29.35 -8.65
N MET A 166 23.02 28.89 -7.73
CA MET A 166 22.68 28.78 -6.32
C MET A 166 23.91 28.77 -5.43
N SER A 167 23.73 29.12 -4.15
CA SER A 167 24.72 28.95 -3.09
C SER A 167 23.98 28.76 -1.77
N LYS A 168 24.13 27.59 -1.14
CA LYS A 168 23.39 27.25 0.08
C LYS A 168 24.19 26.32 0.97
N THR A 169 24.08 26.58 2.28
CA THR A 169 24.60 25.70 3.32
C THR A 169 23.48 24.84 3.89
N TYR A 170 23.66 23.52 3.84
CA TYR A 170 22.75 22.51 4.36
C TYR A 170 23.30 21.95 5.68
N PRO A 171 22.69 22.27 6.84
CA PRO A 171 23.10 21.71 8.12
C PRO A 171 22.59 20.27 8.28
N LYS A 172 23.38 19.41 8.93
CA LYS A 172 23.01 18.00 9.16
C LYS A 172 21.79 17.83 10.07
N SER A 173 21.54 18.78 10.95
CA SER A 173 20.36 18.83 11.82
C SER A 173 19.07 18.73 10.99
N THR A 174 18.98 19.51 9.91
CA THR A 174 17.85 19.53 8.98
C THR A 174 18.03 18.52 7.82
N THR A 175 19.15 18.59 7.10
CA THR A 175 19.35 17.86 5.84
C THR A 175 20.02 16.51 6.05
N LYS A 176 19.37 15.44 5.60
CA LYS A 176 19.87 14.07 5.72
C LYS A 176 20.56 13.59 4.45
N GLU A 177 20.07 14.01 3.28
CA GLU A 177 20.58 13.62 1.97
C GLU A 177 20.45 14.77 0.97
N ILE A 178 21.47 14.93 0.12
CA ILE A 178 21.46 15.81 -1.06
C ILE A 178 21.59 14.92 -2.30
N ARG A 179 20.71 15.13 -3.28
CA ARG A 179 20.64 14.45 -4.56
C ARG A 179 20.84 15.50 -5.65
N LEU A 180 22.03 15.51 -6.23
CA LEU A 180 22.42 16.46 -7.28
C LEU A 180 22.24 15.81 -8.65
N TYR A 181 21.37 16.37 -9.48
CA TYR A 181 21.14 15.96 -10.87
C TYR A 181 21.82 16.95 -11.80
N LEU A 182 22.76 16.48 -12.62
CA LEU A 182 23.63 17.30 -13.48
C LEU A 182 23.19 17.23 -14.95
N GLU A 183 21.91 17.49 -15.24
CA GLU A 183 21.25 17.29 -16.55
C GLU A 183 22.07 17.65 -17.81
N GLY A 184 23.00 18.60 -17.72
CA GLY A 184 23.92 19.02 -18.76
C GLY A 184 24.90 17.94 -19.22
N ASP A 185 25.85 18.29 -20.08
CA ASP A 185 26.79 17.33 -20.70
C ASP A 185 28.13 17.32 -19.95
N ARG A 186 28.85 18.45 -19.96
CA ARG A 186 30.22 18.59 -19.43
C ARG A 186 30.26 19.33 -18.10
N ASP A 187 29.57 18.78 -17.12
CA ASP A 187 29.57 19.35 -15.77
C ASP A 187 30.83 18.94 -15.01
N SER A 188 31.28 19.84 -14.13
CA SER A 188 32.41 19.59 -13.25
C SER A 188 31.98 19.71 -11.81
N VAL A 189 32.24 18.67 -11.02
CA VAL A 189 31.95 18.64 -9.60
C VAL A 189 33.23 18.51 -8.80
N VAL A 190 33.43 19.39 -7.82
CA VAL A 190 34.53 19.32 -6.86
C VAL A 190 33.96 19.04 -5.48
N ILE A 191 34.39 17.92 -4.88
CA ILE A 191 33.94 17.47 -3.55
C ILE A 191 35.10 17.61 -2.56
N ASP A 192 34.93 18.46 -1.55
CA ASP A 192 35.85 18.65 -0.44
C ASP A 192 35.09 18.61 0.89
N ASN A 193 34.57 17.44 1.22
CA ASN A 193 33.80 17.17 2.44
C ASN A 193 34.67 16.45 3.48
N LYS A 194 35.32 17.19 4.37
CA LYS A 194 36.20 16.61 5.40
C LYS A 194 35.45 16.02 6.59
N ASN A 195 34.32 16.62 6.98
CA ASN A 195 33.67 16.30 8.27
C ASN A 195 32.18 15.93 8.17
N SER A 196 31.45 16.34 7.13
CA SER A 196 29.99 16.26 7.14
C SER A 196 29.47 14.85 6.87
N THR A 197 28.45 14.46 7.64
CA THR A 197 27.80 13.15 7.56
C THR A 197 26.54 13.15 6.70
N ILE A 198 26.25 14.25 6.00
CA ILE A 198 25.17 14.32 5.01
C ILE A 198 25.46 13.35 3.87
N LYS A 199 24.44 12.60 3.46
CA LYS A 199 24.59 11.65 2.35
C LYS A 199 24.54 12.40 1.03
N LEU A 200 25.54 12.17 0.17
CA LEU A 200 25.60 12.77 -1.15
C LEU A 200 25.36 11.72 -2.24
N ARG A 201 24.42 12.02 -3.14
CA ARG A 201 24.21 11.31 -4.40
C ARG A 201 24.36 12.30 -5.54
N ILE A 202 25.09 11.91 -6.57
CA ILE A 202 25.24 12.69 -7.79
C ILE A 202 24.76 11.82 -8.94
N ILE A 203 23.94 12.40 -9.81
CA ILE A 203 23.28 11.76 -10.93
C ILE A 203 23.69 12.57 -12.16
N GLY A 204 24.52 12.01 -13.04
CA GLY A 204 25.08 12.76 -14.16
C GLY A 204 24.10 12.97 -15.30
N GLY A 205 23.24 12.00 -15.64
CA GLY A 205 22.36 12.13 -16.80
C GLY A 205 22.90 11.38 -18.01
N GLU A 206 22.39 11.68 -19.21
CA GLU A 206 22.91 11.11 -20.45
C GLU A 206 23.93 12.08 -21.06
N SER A 207 25.19 11.64 -21.14
CA SER A 207 26.24 12.33 -21.88
C SER A 207 26.06 12.00 -23.37
N LYS A 208 26.12 13.01 -24.24
CA LYS A 208 26.02 12.82 -25.69
C LYS A 208 27.41 12.92 -26.31
N ASP A 209 27.83 11.94 -27.11
CA ASP A 209 29.15 11.89 -27.76
C ASP A 209 30.31 11.85 -26.72
N ASP A 210 31.53 12.30 -27.06
CA ASP A 210 32.74 12.32 -26.20
C ASP A 210 32.70 13.35 -25.04
N ARG A 211 31.51 13.72 -24.56
CA ARG A 211 31.32 14.85 -23.62
C ARG A 211 31.23 14.38 -22.18
N HIS A 212 32.37 13.94 -21.66
CA HIS A 212 32.45 13.43 -20.30
C HIS A 212 32.33 14.50 -19.22
N LYS A 213 31.67 14.13 -18.12
CA LYS A 213 31.68 14.87 -16.84
C LYS A 213 32.99 14.67 -16.11
N SER A 214 33.27 15.58 -15.18
CA SER A 214 34.46 15.53 -14.33
C SER A 214 34.09 15.60 -12.87
N TYR A 215 34.57 14.63 -12.10
CA TYR A 215 34.36 14.51 -10.67
C TYR A 215 35.72 14.51 -9.94
N VAL A 216 36.03 15.59 -9.23
CA VAL A 216 37.27 15.74 -8.47
C VAL A 216 36.96 15.58 -6.99
N VAL A 217 37.48 14.52 -6.36
CA VAL A 217 37.29 14.24 -4.94
C VAL A 217 38.54 14.62 -4.16
N LYS A 218 38.53 15.79 -3.51
CA LYS A 218 39.61 16.20 -2.60
C LYS A 218 39.49 15.48 -1.26
N ASN A 219 38.30 15.50 -0.67
CA ASN A 219 37.98 14.81 0.58
C ASN A 219 36.51 14.38 0.59
N SER A 220 36.20 13.27 1.25
CA SER A 220 34.79 12.92 1.55
C SER A 220 34.67 12.03 2.79
N LYS A 221 33.99 12.49 3.84
CA LYS A 221 33.76 11.74 5.10
C LYS A 221 32.88 10.50 4.93
N LYS A 222 31.93 10.52 3.99
CA LYS A 222 31.12 9.36 3.58
C LYS A 222 31.40 8.98 2.13
N LYS A 223 31.11 7.74 1.73
CA LYS A 223 31.18 7.38 0.31
C LYS A 223 30.10 8.13 -0.48
N VAL A 224 30.50 8.82 -1.54
CA VAL A 224 29.59 9.52 -2.46
C VAL A 224 29.11 8.52 -3.49
N ARG A 225 27.79 8.49 -3.75
CA ARG A 225 27.23 7.59 -4.76
C ARG A 225 27.04 8.36 -6.06
N ILE A 226 27.64 7.85 -7.13
CA ILE A 226 27.51 8.43 -8.47
C ILE A 226 26.69 7.47 -9.33
N TYR A 227 25.72 8.03 -10.04
CA TYR A 227 24.83 7.33 -10.95
C TYR A 227 24.98 7.96 -12.33
N ASP A 228 25.50 7.20 -13.27
CA ASP A 228 25.75 7.69 -14.63
C ASP A 228 25.35 6.68 -15.69
N TYR A 229 25.28 7.13 -16.94
CA TYR A 229 25.03 6.25 -18.08
C TYR A 229 26.26 5.34 -18.33
N GLU A 230 27.46 5.94 -18.27
CA GLU A 230 28.73 5.28 -18.51
C GLU A 230 29.85 5.81 -17.57
N THR A 231 31.08 5.37 -17.80
CA THR A 231 32.22 5.81 -17.00
C THR A 231 32.60 7.24 -17.39
N GLU A 232 32.76 8.09 -16.38
CA GLU A 232 33.12 9.51 -16.53
C GLU A 232 34.55 9.77 -16.01
N ASN A 233 35.01 11.03 -16.03
CA ASN A 233 36.33 11.38 -15.49
C ASN A 233 36.28 11.48 -13.96
N TYR A 234 37.10 10.69 -13.28
CA TYR A 234 37.19 10.67 -11.82
C TYR A 234 38.63 10.93 -11.36
N GLU A 235 38.83 11.95 -10.53
CA GLU A 235 40.16 12.35 -10.04
C GLU A 235 40.19 12.48 -8.50
N GLY A 236 41.38 12.37 -7.92
CA GLY A 236 41.60 12.47 -6.46
C GLY A 236 41.27 11.18 -5.71
N LEU A 237 40.59 11.28 -4.57
CA LEU A 237 40.25 10.17 -3.67
C LEU A 237 39.07 9.31 -4.20
N THR A 238 39.25 8.67 -5.35
CA THR A 238 38.20 7.89 -6.04
C THR A 238 37.71 6.67 -5.26
N ASN A 239 38.51 6.12 -4.33
CA ASN A 239 38.09 5.07 -3.39
C ASN A 239 36.94 5.50 -2.44
N ARG A 240 36.66 6.81 -2.37
CA ARG A 240 35.51 7.40 -1.66
C ARG A 240 34.26 7.48 -2.53
N LEU A 241 34.31 7.02 -3.78
CA LEU A 241 33.15 6.93 -4.66
C LEU A 241 32.55 5.52 -4.65
N LYS A 242 31.25 5.44 -4.85
CA LYS A 242 30.53 4.22 -5.23
C LYS A 242 29.79 4.51 -6.52
N ILE A 243 30.45 4.20 -7.63
CA ILE A 243 29.97 4.48 -8.98
C ILE A 243 29.03 3.35 -9.42
N LYS A 244 27.92 3.72 -10.04
CA LYS A 244 26.98 2.79 -10.66
C LYS A 244 26.65 3.31 -12.05
N THR A 245 27.02 2.56 -13.08
CA THR A 245 26.70 2.87 -14.46
C THR A 245 25.57 1.97 -14.97
N SER A 246 24.68 2.50 -15.81
CA SER A 246 23.64 1.73 -16.48
C SER A 246 23.12 2.46 -17.70
N LYS A 247 22.95 1.74 -18.80
CA LYS A 247 22.31 2.25 -20.02
C LYS A 247 20.79 2.36 -19.94
N ASP A 248 20.19 1.89 -18.85
CA ASP A 248 18.77 2.09 -18.58
C ASP A 248 18.52 3.58 -18.28
N SER A 249 17.76 4.27 -19.13
CA SER A 249 17.44 5.69 -18.96
C SER A 249 16.77 5.99 -17.60
N THR A 250 16.09 5.02 -17.00
CA THR A 250 15.49 5.17 -15.67
C THR A 250 16.53 5.24 -14.54
N HIS A 251 17.79 4.91 -14.80
CA HIS A 251 18.90 4.96 -13.83
C HIS A 251 19.41 6.38 -13.57
N THR A 252 19.26 7.27 -14.55
CA THR A 252 19.66 8.70 -14.46
C THR A 252 18.47 9.67 -14.54
N ALA A 253 17.29 9.22 -14.97
CA ALA A 253 16.08 10.05 -15.02
C ALA A 253 15.80 10.83 -13.72
N PHE A 254 15.42 12.10 -13.86
CA PHE A 254 14.98 12.93 -12.75
C PHE A 254 13.63 12.44 -12.22
N LYS A 255 13.60 12.12 -10.93
CA LYS A 255 12.39 11.78 -10.18
C LYS A 255 12.46 12.52 -8.85
N PRO A 256 11.58 13.51 -8.61
CA PRO A 256 11.61 14.27 -7.38
C PRO A 256 11.31 13.37 -6.18
N VAL A 257 11.94 13.67 -5.06
CA VAL A 257 11.69 13.00 -3.79
C VAL A 257 10.29 13.36 -3.29
N ASN A 258 9.45 12.35 -3.14
CA ASN A 258 8.22 12.51 -2.39
C ASN A 258 8.53 12.42 -0.89
N LEU A 259 8.44 13.54 -0.17
CA LEU A 259 8.68 13.61 1.28
C LEU A 259 7.44 13.28 2.12
N TYR A 260 6.28 13.23 1.48
CA TYR A 260 4.98 13.07 2.13
C TYR A 260 4.71 11.59 2.34
N HIS A 261 4.57 11.19 3.60
CA HIS A 261 4.16 9.84 3.95
C HIS A 261 2.64 9.81 4.11
N ASP A 262 2.02 8.71 3.70
CA ASP A 262 0.57 8.59 3.71
C ASP A 262 0.10 7.68 4.83
N TRP A 263 -0.93 8.10 5.54
CA TRP A 263 -1.69 7.27 6.48
C TRP A 263 -3.11 7.16 5.95
N ILE A 264 -3.48 5.95 5.52
CA ILE A 264 -4.76 5.67 4.90
C ILE A 264 -5.53 4.77 5.87
N PRO A 265 -6.60 5.27 6.52
CA PRO A 265 -7.44 4.43 7.35
C PRO A 265 -8.17 3.40 6.48
N ALA A 266 -8.43 2.23 7.04
CA ALA A 266 -9.17 1.15 6.40
C ALA A 266 -10.24 0.62 7.35
N ALA A 267 -11.37 0.22 6.79
CA ALA A 267 -12.44 -0.43 7.54
C ALA A 267 -13.05 -1.54 6.68
N THR A 268 -13.40 -2.65 7.33
CA THR A 268 -14.09 -3.78 6.70
C THR A 268 -15.33 -4.13 7.49
N ALA A 269 -16.34 -4.62 6.81
CA ALA A 269 -17.53 -5.19 7.41
C ALA A 269 -17.96 -6.40 6.60
N GLY A 270 -18.49 -7.42 7.28
CA GLY A 270 -19.00 -8.60 6.64
C GLY A 270 -20.05 -9.27 7.52
N TYR A 271 -20.92 -10.04 6.89
CA TYR A 271 -21.82 -10.93 7.62
C TYR A 271 -21.94 -12.26 6.88
N ASN A 272 -21.92 -13.34 7.65
CA ASN A 272 -22.35 -14.66 7.20
C ASN A 272 -23.07 -15.38 8.36
N ARG A 273 -23.76 -16.47 8.05
CA ARG A 273 -24.53 -17.23 9.03
C ARG A 273 -23.69 -17.81 10.19
N ASP A 274 -22.42 -18.11 9.94
CA ASP A 274 -21.58 -18.86 10.88
C ASP A 274 -20.85 -17.95 11.89
N ASN A 275 -20.32 -16.82 11.40
CA ASN A 275 -19.57 -15.82 12.17
C ASN A 275 -20.41 -14.61 12.60
N GLY A 276 -21.63 -14.47 12.06
CA GLY A 276 -22.46 -13.29 12.24
C GLY A 276 -21.79 -12.04 11.68
N LEU A 277 -22.00 -10.91 12.35
CA LEU A 277 -21.38 -9.64 11.97
C LEU A 277 -19.87 -9.69 12.29
N ILE A 278 -19.05 -9.31 11.32
CA ILE A 278 -17.61 -9.13 11.44
C ILE A 278 -17.31 -7.67 11.11
N PHE A 279 -16.57 -7.00 11.99
CA PHE A 279 -16.09 -5.65 11.76
C PHE A 279 -14.57 -5.61 11.84
N GLY A 280 -13.94 -4.88 10.94
CA GLY A 280 -12.51 -4.66 10.95
C GLY A 280 -12.14 -3.19 10.80
N LEU A 281 -11.08 -2.79 11.48
CA LEU A 281 -10.46 -1.47 11.41
C LEU A 281 -8.98 -1.63 11.17
N GLY A 282 -8.40 -0.72 10.41
CA GLY A 282 -6.98 -0.77 10.14
C GLY A 282 -6.42 0.52 9.59
N VAL A 283 -5.12 0.46 9.32
CA VAL A 283 -4.37 1.58 8.79
C VAL A 283 -3.29 1.07 7.84
N LYS A 284 -3.17 1.74 6.71
CA LYS A 284 -2.10 1.55 5.73
C LYS A 284 -1.18 2.77 5.77
N PHE A 285 0.05 2.56 6.21
CA PHE A 285 1.12 3.55 6.20
C PHE A 285 2.01 3.34 4.97
N ILE A 286 2.17 4.37 4.14
CA ILE A 286 3.06 4.36 2.98
C ILE A 286 4.24 5.29 3.26
N GLN A 287 5.40 4.68 3.44
CA GLN A 287 6.65 5.39 3.58
C GLN A 287 7.20 5.75 2.20
N GLN A 288 7.43 7.05 2.02
CA GLN A 288 8.02 7.63 0.83
C GLN A 288 9.48 8.05 1.08
N ALA A 289 10.05 8.80 0.14
CA ALA A 289 11.36 9.44 0.20
C ALA A 289 12.60 8.58 -0.09
N GLY A 290 12.43 7.30 -0.43
CA GLY A 290 13.49 6.43 -0.94
C GLY A 290 14.03 6.91 -2.29
N PHE A 291 15.32 6.68 -2.54
CA PHE A 291 15.92 7.04 -3.83
C PHE A 291 15.62 5.93 -4.84
N ARG A 292 14.89 6.29 -5.91
CA ARG A 292 14.44 5.37 -6.97
C ARG A 292 13.68 4.15 -6.42
N LYS A 293 12.75 4.39 -5.50
CA LYS A 293 11.84 3.38 -4.95
C LYS A 293 10.44 3.75 -5.37
N GLU A 294 9.82 2.93 -6.20
CA GLU A 294 8.48 3.16 -6.75
C GLU A 294 7.63 1.91 -6.51
N PRO A 295 6.34 2.06 -6.19
CA PRO A 295 5.60 3.31 -5.97
C PRO A 295 5.82 3.93 -4.57
N TYR A 296 6.59 3.25 -3.71
CA TYR A 296 6.94 3.69 -2.36
C TYR A 296 8.27 3.10 -1.90
N THR A 297 8.74 3.51 -0.73
CA THR A 297 9.94 2.92 -0.08
C THR A 297 9.57 1.71 0.76
N ALA A 298 8.52 1.86 1.56
CA ALA A 298 7.95 0.78 2.34
C ALA A 298 6.44 1.01 2.49
N MET A 299 5.68 -0.07 2.64
CA MET A 299 4.26 -0.05 2.96
C MET A 299 4.02 -0.96 4.15
N HIS A 300 3.19 -0.51 5.08
CA HIS A 300 2.74 -1.27 6.23
C HIS A 300 1.23 -1.19 6.30
N LYS A 301 0.53 -2.32 6.37
CA LYS A 301 -0.91 -2.41 6.55
C LYS A 301 -1.19 -3.25 7.78
N LEU A 302 -1.91 -2.69 8.75
CA LEU A 302 -2.40 -3.39 9.92
C LEU A 302 -3.92 -3.37 9.90
N MET A 303 -4.56 -4.53 10.01
CA MET A 303 -6.00 -4.69 10.16
C MET A 303 -6.28 -5.49 11.43
N LEU A 304 -7.20 -5.01 12.25
CA LEU A 304 -7.77 -5.71 13.39
C LEU A 304 -9.24 -6.00 13.06
N SER A 305 -9.71 -7.20 13.36
CA SER A 305 -11.08 -7.62 13.10
C SER A 305 -11.68 -8.34 14.29
N TYR A 306 -12.99 -8.23 14.44
CA TYR A 306 -13.77 -8.85 15.50
C TYR A 306 -15.05 -9.46 14.93
N ALA A 307 -15.26 -10.74 15.19
CA ALA A 307 -16.48 -11.46 14.84
C ALA A 307 -17.42 -11.53 16.05
N PHE A 308 -18.56 -10.84 16.00
CA PHE A 308 -19.41 -10.63 17.17
C PHE A 308 -20.09 -11.91 17.65
N SER A 309 -20.47 -12.84 16.76
CA SER A 309 -21.14 -14.08 17.17
C SER A 309 -20.20 -15.10 17.81
N THR A 310 -18.93 -15.12 17.40
CA THR A 310 -17.93 -16.07 17.92
C THR A 310 -17.01 -15.45 18.96
N LYS A 311 -17.02 -14.12 19.09
CA LYS A 311 -16.09 -13.32 19.91
C LYS A 311 -14.62 -13.51 19.51
N ALA A 312 -14.38 -13.94 18.27
CA ALA A 312 -13.05 -14.16 17.73
C ALA A 312 -12.41 -12.85 17.28
N TYR A 313 -11.09 -12.74 17.51
CA TYR A 313 -10.27 -11.63 17.04
C TYR A 313 -9.35 -12.09 15.91
N GLY A 314 -9.15 -11.21 14.93
CA GLY A 314 -8.20 -11.41 13.84
C GLY A 314 -7.27 -10.22 13.69
N ILE A 315 -5.98 -10.47 13.53
CA ILE A 315 -4.96 -9.46 13.28
C ILE A 315 -4.26 -9.84 11.99
N GLN A 316 -4.26 -8.93 11.02
CA GLN A 316 -3.52 -9.07 9.78
C GLN A 316 -2.50 -7.94 9.67
N TYR A 317 -1.24 -8.30 9.46
CA TYR A 317 -0.18 -7.32 9.22
C TYR A 317 0.59 -7.69 7.95
N ASN A 318 0.56 -6.80 6.97
CA ASN A 318 1.32 -6.92 5.73
C ASN A 318 2.35 -5.79 5.67
N ALA A 319 3.60 -6.10 5.37
CA ALA A 319 4.62 -5.10 5.11
C ALA A 319 5.42 -5.44 3.86
N GLU A 320 5.82 -4.41 3.12
CA GLU A 320 6.64 -4.54 1.92
C GLU A 320 7.68 -3.42 1.88
N TRP A 321 8.94 -3.77 1.62
CA TRP A 321 10.01 -2.83 1.34
C TRP A 321 10.51 -3.03 -0.09
N ILE A 322 10.44 -1.97 -0.90
CA ILE A 322 10.84 -2.04 -2.31
C ILE A 322 12.36 -2.14 -2.42
N ASP A 323 12.87 -3.05 -3.25
CA ASP A 323 14.28 -3.20 -3.61
C ASP A 323 15.22 -3.24 -2.37
N LEU A 324 14.79 -3.85 -1.26
CA LEU A 324 15.54 -3.85 0.00
C LEU A 324 16.87 -4.61 -0.16
N PHE A 325 16.83 -5.74 -0.88
CA PHE A 325 17.99 -6.58 -1.18
C PHE A 325 18.25 -6.59 -2.70
N GLY A 326 18.92 -5.55 -3.18
CA GLY A 326 19.17 -5.39 -4.61
C GLY A 326 17.89 -4.99 -5.35
N LYS A 327 17.42 -5.89 -6.24
CA LYS A 327 16.14 -5.77 -6.99
C LYS A 327 15.00 -6.56 -6.33
N ALA A 328 15.26 -7.19 -5.18
CA ALA A 328 14.27 -7.97 -4.45
C ALA A 328 13.55 -7.05 -3.45
N ASN A 329 12.21 -7.08 -3.48
CA ASN A 329 11.40 -6.54 -2.41
C ASN A 329 11.45 -7.51 -1.21
N PHE A 330 11.31 -7.00 -0.01
CA PHE A 330 11.17 -7.84 1.20
C PHE A 330 9.74 -7.71 1.72
N LEU A 331 9.10 -8.84 2.01
CA LEU A 331 7.71 -8.91 2.44
C LEU A 331 7.61 -9.58 3.81
N ILE A 332 6.66 -9.10 4.61
CA ILE A 332 6.17 -9.77 5.82
C ILE A 332 4.66 -9.89 5.69
N ASP A 333 4.16 -11.09 5.92
CA ASP A 333 2.74 -11.38 6.02
C ASP A 333 2.48 -12.09 7.35
N THR A 334 1.57 -11.56 8.15
CA THR A 334 1.22 -12.10 9.46
C THR A 334 -0.29 -12.20 9.57
N ASP A 335 -0.77 -13.39 9.90
CA ASP A 335 -2.18 -13.69 10.16
C ASP A 335 -2.31 -14.35 11.53
N VAL A 336 -2.90 -13.63 12.46
CA VAL A 336 -3.16 -14.10 13.82
C VAL A 336 -4.65 -14.14 14.04
N ARG A 337 -5.17 -15.34 14.27
CA ARG A 337 -6.58 -15.61 14.58
C ARG A 337 -6.62 -16.07 16.03
N ALA A 338 -6.64 -15.10 16.95
CA ALA A 338 -6.55 -15.32 18.39
C ALA A 338 -6.98 -14.07 19.19
N PRO A 339 -7.51 -14.23 20.41
CA PRO A 339 -7.92 -15.50 21.00
C PRO A 339 -9.26 -15.98 20.40
N GLU A 340 -9.58 -17.26 20.61
CA GLU A 340 -10.89 -17.84 20.35
C GLU A 340 -11.32 -17.89 18.89
N ASN A 341 -10.38 -18.06 17.94
CA ASN A 341 -10.80 -18.30 16.55
C ASN A 341 -11.71 -19.51 16.48
N THR A 342 -12.80 -19.36 15.73
CA THR A 342 -13.86 -20.35 15.64
C THR A 342 -14.11 -20.61 14.17
N ASP A 343 -13.74 -21.79 13.70
CA ASP A 343 -14.06 -22.26 12.35
C ASP A 343 -15.07 -23.41 12.44
N ASN A 344 -15.81 -23.64 11.36
CA ASN A 344 -16.61 -24.85 11.28
C ASN A 344 -15.72 -26.03 10.85
N PHE A 345 -15.98 -27.20 11.43
CA PHE A 345 -15.41 -28.48 11.06
C PHE A 345 -16.47 -29.57 11.16
N PHE A 346 -16.91 -30.08 10.00
CA PHE A 346 -17.95 -31.11 9.90
C PHE A 346 -17.38 -32.52 9.87
N GLY A 347 -16.05 -32.67 9.80
CA GLY A 347 -15.36 -33.92 9.50
C GLY A 347 -14.76 -33.92 8.09
N ILE A 348 -13.92 -34.92 7.84
CA ILE A 348 -13.26 -35.12 6.54
C ILE A 348 -14.12 -36.03 5.67
N GLY A 349 -14.35 -35.58 4.44
CA GLY A 349 -15.12 -36.31 3.44
C GLY A 349 -15.95 -35.40 2.55
N ASN A 350 -16.27 -35.92 1.37
CA ASN A 350 -17.12 -35.26 0.39
C ASN A 350 -18.62 -35.47 0.67
N THR A 351 -18.98 -36.43 1.54
CA THR A 351 -20.38 -36.82 1.82
C THR A 351 -20.73 -36.86 3.32
N VAL A 352 -20.08 -36.03 4.13
CA VAL A 352 -20.30 -36.01 5.58
C VAL A 352 -21.70 -35.51 5.95
N ALA A 353 -22.35 -36.20 6.89
CA ALA A 353 -23.70 -35.88 7.35
C ALA A 353 -23.78 -34.47 7.97
N TYR A 354 -24.91 -33.80 7.77
CA TYR A 354 -25.19 -32.49 8.35
C TYR A 354 -26.29 -32.59 9.40
N ASP A 355 -25.96 -32.18 10.64
CA ASP A 355 -26.95 -31.92 11.69
C ASP A 355 -27.35 -30.43 11.68
N LYS A 356 -28.63 -30.16 11.91
CA LYS A 356 -29.18 -28.79 12.05
C LYS A 356 -28.62 -28.08 13.29
N ASN A 357 -28.09 -28.78 14.29
CA ASN A 357 -27.40 -28.15 15.42
C ASN A 357 -26.02 -27.61 15.00
N HIS A 358 -26.01 -26.34 14.58
CA HIS A 358 -24.80 -25.73 14.04
C HIS A 358 -23.66 -25.50 15.05
N HIS A 359 -23.96 -25.48 16.36
CA HIS A 359 -22.93 -25.23 17.35
C HIS A 359 -22.01 -26.44 17.51
N TYR A 360 -22.54 -27.64 17.29
CA TYR A 360 -21.84 -28.90 17.41
C TYR A 360 -20.60 -28.98 16.52
N PHE A 361 -20.65 -28.42 15.30
CA PHE A 361 -19.55 -28.45 14.33
C PHE A 361 -18.57 -27.28 14.43
N LYS A 362 -18.59 -26.50 15.52
CA LYS A 362 -17.64 -25.40 15.71
C LYS A 362 -16.37 -25.92 16.40
N ALA A 363 -15.22 -25.55 15.84
CA ALA A 363 -13.88 -25.84 16.33
C ALA A 363 -13.21 -24.54 16.79
N ASN A 364 -12.89 -24.47 18.08
CA ASN A 364 -12.27 -23.32 18.73
C ASN A 364 -10.77 -23.53 18.94
N TYR A 365 -9.95 -22.70 18.31
CA TYR A 365 -8.49 -22.79 18.39
C TYR A 365 -7.88 -21.43 18.05
N ASN A 366 -6.61 -21.22 18.39
CA ASN A 366 -5.83 -20.07 17.94
C ASN A 366 -4.88 -20.51 16.83
N LEU A 367 -4.67 -19.63 15.85
CA LEU A 367 -3.70 -19.86 14.79
C LEU A 367 -2.87 -18.61 14.54
N TYR A 368 -1.56 -18.79 14.54
CA TYR A 368 -0.58 -17.75 14.27
C TYR A 368 0.24 -18.16 13.05
N LYS A 369 0.26 -17.32 12.03
CA LYS A 369 1.05 -17.51 10.81
C LYS A 369 1.94 -16.30 10.60
N LEU A 370 3.20 -16.56 10.28
CA LEU A 370 4.17 -15.56 9.86
C LEU A 370 4.84 -16.08 8.59
N LYS A 371 4.77 -15.31 7.51
CA LYS A 371 5.55 -15.53 6.29
C LYS A 371 6.47 -14.34 6.09
N THR A 372 7.72 -14.62 5.72
CA THR A 372 8.64 -13.60 5.24
C THR A 372 9.17 -14.03 3.89
N SER A 373 9.21 -13.14 2.91
CA SER A 373 9.65 -13.51 1.56
C SER A 373 10.44 -12.42 0.87
N LEU A 374 11.27 -12.85 -0.08
CA LEU A 374 11.81 -11.97 -1.10
C LEU A 374 10.92 -12.05 -2.33
N LYS A 375 10.53 -10.92 -2.90
CA LYS A 375 9.67 -10.83 -4.09
C LYS A 375 10.41 -10.15 -5.25
N TRP A 376 10.24 -10.70 -6.45
CA TRP A 376 10.77 -10.19 -7.70
C TRP A 376 9.66 -10.02 -8.72
N GLU A 377 9.75 -8.95 -9.50
CA GLU A 377 8.93 -8.79 -10.70
C GLU A 377 9.41 -9.74 -11.79
N THR A 378 8.47 -10.30 -12.54
CA THR A 378 8.73 -11.27 -13.62
C THR A 378 8.49 -10.65 -14.98
N HIS A 379 9.10 -11.21 -16.02
CA HIS A 379 8.99 -10.70 -17.40
C HIS A 379 7.56 -10.73 -17.96
N LEU A 380 6.69 -11.58 -17.40
CA LEU A 380 5.27 -11.68 -17.77
C LEU A 380 4.41 -10.58 -17.11
N GLY A 381 5.03 -9.68 -16.34
CA GLY A 381 4.34 -8.60 -15.65
C GLY A 381 3.53 -9.07 -14.44
N GLY A 382 3.92 -10.19 -13.84
CA GLY A 382 3.51 -10.64 -12.51
C GLY A 382 4.69 -10.67 -11.55
N SER A 383 4.49 -11.21 -10.35
CA SER A 383 5.53 -11.31 -9.32
C SER A 383 5.74 -12.75 -8.86
N PHE A 384 6.98 -13.06 -8.46
CA PHE A 384 7.34 -14.30 -7.80
C PHE A 384 7.91 -13.97 -6.42
N SER A 385 7.48 -14.65 -5.37
CA SER A 385 8.05 -14.50 -4.04
C SER A 385 8.42 -15.84 -3.42
N PHE A 386 9.47 -15.84 -2.60
CA PHE A 386 9.93 -17.04 -1.90
C PHE A 386 10.51 -16.69 -0.54
N GLY A 387 10.19 -17.50 0.48
CA GLY A 387 10.86 -17.39 1.76
C GLY A 387 10.30 -18.27 2.86
N PRO A 388 10.87 -18.16 4.08
CA PRO A 388 10.47 -18.99 5.20
C PRO A 388 9.15 -18.55 5.80
N ALA A 389 8.48 -19.51 6.41
CA ALA A 389 7.23 -19.33 7.12
C ALA A 389 7.22 -20.11 8.44
N PHE A 390 6.37 -19.66 9.35
CA PHE A 390 6.13 -20.25 10.65
C PHE A 390 4.63 -20.33 10.89
N GLN A 391 4.19 -21.42 11.51
CA GLN A 391 2.80 -21.62 11.91
C GLN A 391 2.75 -22.24 13.30
N TYR A 392 1.92 -21.65 14.16
CA TYR A 392 1.62 -22.15 15.50
C TYR A 392 0.11 -22.29 15.69
N TYR A 393 -0.30 -23.47 16.14
CA TYR A 393 -1.66 -23.82 16.49
C TYR A 393 -1.75 -24.10 17.99
N HIS A 394 -2.80 -23.57 18.62
CA HIS A 394 -3.12 -23.81 20.02
C HIS A 394 -4.60 -24.10 20.19
N TYR A 395 -4.93 -25.17 20.90
CA TYR A 395 -6.31 -25.58 21.12
C TYR A 395 -6.91 -24.94 22.37
N ASN A 396 -8.22 -24.68 22.36
CA ASN A 396 -8.93 -24.26 23.56
C ASN A 396 -9.87 -25.36 24.08
N PRO A 397 -9.46 -26.20 25.05
CA PRO A 397 -10.26 -27.33 25.50
C PRO A 397 -11.61 -26.89 26.08
N ASN A 398 -11.62 -25.82 26.88
CA ASN A 398 -12.83 -25.34 27.57
C ASN A 398 -13.94 -24.84 26.63
N LYS A 399 -13.63 -24.60 25.35
CA LYS A 399 -14.58 -24.11 24.34
C LYS A 399 -15.06 -25.18 23.38
N ASN A 400 -14.46 -26.36 23.43
CA ASN A 400 -14.78 -27.46 22.53
C ASN A 400 -15.50 -28.64 23.21
N ASN A 401 -15.84 -28.54 24.51
CA ASN A 401 -16.70 -29.52 25.16
C ASN A 401 -17.99 -29.76 24.36
N ASP A 402 -18.38 -31.03 24.21
CA ASP A 402 -19.57 -31.48 23.48
C ASP A 402 -19.61 -31.00 22.01
N ARG A 403 -18.44 -30.95 21.36
CA ARG A 403 -18.30 -30.61 19.94
C ARG A 403 -17.89 -31.82 19.13
N PHE A 404 -18.24 -31.80 17.85
CA PHE A 404 -17.83 -32.79 16.87
C PHE A 404 -16.31 -33.01 16.82
N ILE A 405 -15.52 -31.97 17.09
CA ILE A 405 -14.05 -32.06 17.10
C ILE A 405 -13.51 -32.92 18.26
N GLU A 406 -14.28 -33.09 19.35
CA GLU A 406 -13.99 -33.98 20.48
C GLU A 406 -14.65 -35.35 20.32
N ASP A 407 -15.92 -35.36 19.89
CA ASP A 407 -16.77 -36.56 19.84
C ASP A 407 -16.59 -37.39 18.55
N GLY A 408 -16.10 -36.74 17.50
CA GLY A 408 -16.12 -37.28 16.15
C GLY A 408 -15.27 -38.53 16.00
N VAL A 409 -15.79 -39.49 15.25
CA VAL A 409 -14.94 -40.40 14.48
C VAL A 409 -14.27 -39.53 13.41
N ILE A 410 -13.25 -38.76 13.79
CA ILE A 410 -12.33 -38.08 12.87
C ILE A 410 -11.48 -39.20 12.27
N ASN A 411 -12.08 -39.99 11.39
CA ASN A 411 -11.29 -40.81 10.49
C ASN A 411 -10.48 -39.84 9.62
N TYR A 412 -9.28 -40.25 9.22
CA TYR A 412 -8.47 -39.57 8.20
C TYR A 412 -7.64 -38.35 8.65
N THR A 413 -7.45 -38.08 9.95
CA THR A 413 -6.29 -37.28 10.39
C THR A 413 -5.44 -37.99 11.43
N TYR A 414 -4.13 -37.70 11.41
CA TYR A 414 -3.21 -38.22 12.41
C TYR A 414 -3.37 -37.53 13.79
N ASP A 415 -3.94 -36.33 13.81
CA ASP A 415 -3.96 -35.46 14.99
C ASP A 415 -5.21 -35.62 15.85
N ARG A 416 -6.10 -36.56 15.53
CA ARG A 416 -7.33 -36.85 16.27
C ARG A 416 -7.10 -36.93 17.78
N ASP A 417 -6.20 -37.80 18.23
CA ASP A 417 -5.99 -38.07 19.66
C ASP A 417 -5.05 -37.07 20.35
N ILE A 418 -4.54 -36.10 19.59
CA ILE A 418 -3.59 -35.07 20.04
C ILE A 418 -4.03 -33.68 19.56
N ILE A 419 -5.34 -33.49 19.37
CA ILE A 419 -5.89 -32.25 18.83
C ILE A 419 -5.65 -31.07 19.78
N ASP A 420 -5.67 -31.36 21.08
CA ASP A 420 -5.41 -30.44 22.17
C ASP A 420 -3.93 -30.03 22.33
N GLN A 421 -3.02 -30.77 21.69
CA GLN A 421 -1.60 -30.50 21.75
C GLN A 421 -1.23 -29.36 20.81
N ASP A 422 -0.35 -28.50 21.30
CA ASP A 422 0.26 -27.41 20.53
C ASP A 422 1.03 -27.97 19.32
N LYS A 423 0.83 -27.34 18.16
CA LYS A 423 1.49 -27.76 16.91
C LYS A 423 2.31 -26.62 16.32
N TYR A 424 3.55 -26.93 15.98
CA TYR A 424 4.54 -25.98 15.48
C TYR A 424 5.06 -26.47 14.13
N HIS A 425 5.01 -25.60 13.14
CA HIS A 425 5.54 -25.88 11.82
C HIS A 425 6.44 -24.74 11.36
N ILE A 426 7.54 -25.11 10.71
CA ILE A 426 8.36 -24.19 9.92
C ILE A 426 8.23 -24.61 8.45
N GLY A 427 8.23 -23.67 7.53
CA GLY A 427 8.02 -23.99 6.13
C GLY A 427 8.76 -23.07 5.19
N LEU A 428 8.75 -23.46 3.92
CA LEU A 428 9.14 -22.62 2.79
C LEU A 428 7.92 -22.42 1.91
N VAL A 429 7.69 -21.17 1.51
CA VAL A 429 6.54 -20.78 0.69
C VAL A 429 7.06 -20.10 -0.56
N ALA A 430 6.58 -20.53 -1.71
CA ALA A 430 6.78 -19.92 -3.01
C ALA A 430 5.42 -19.44 -3.54
N ASP A 431 5.32 -18.19 -3.92
CA ASP A 431 4.11 -17.56 -4.46
C ASP A 431 4.40 -17.01 -5.86
N TYR A 432 3.45 -17.17 -6.77
CA TYR A 432 3.45 -16.55 -8.08
C TYR A 432 2.10 -15.87 -8.34
N GLU A 433 2.13 -14.61 -8.76
CA GLU A 433 0.93 -13.80 -8.94
C GLU A 433 1.01 -13.01 -10.26
N ILE A 434 -0.07 -13.03 -11.04
CA ILE A 434 -0.29 -12.10 -12.15
C ILE A 434 -1.64 -11.44 -11.92
N ASP A 435 -1.66 -10.13 -11.70
CA ASP A 435 -2.90 -9.34 -11.69
C ASP A 435 -2.91 -8.37 -12.86
N LYS A 436 -3.84 -8.58 -13.79
CA LYS A 436 -4.11 -7.71 -14.96
C LYS A 436 -5.57 -7.25 -14.97
N ARG A 437 -6.26 -7.31 -13.84
CA ARG A 437 -7.59 -6.71 -13.69
C ARG A 437 -7.49 -5.21 -13.84
N ASN A 438 -8.53 -4.59 -14.38
CA ASN A 438 -8.55 -3.14 -14.57
C ASN A 438 -8.88 -2.36 -13.29
N ASP A 439 -9.48 -3.01 -12.30
CA ASP A 439 -9.84 -2.44 -11.01
C ASP A 439 -9.89 -3.56 -9.95
N ASP A 440 -9.36 -3.29 -8.75
CA ASP A 440 -9.27 -4.29 -7.67
C ASP A 440 -10.60 -4.47 -6.92
N LEU A 441 -11.49 -3.46 -6.94
CA LEU A 441 -12.76 -3.46 -6.21
C LEU A 441 -13.92 -3.90 -7.08
N LEU A 442 -13.98 -3.42 -8.33
CA LEU A 442 -15.05 -3.66 -9.28
C LEU A 442 -14.50 -3.96 -10.69
N PRO A 443 -13.77 -5.08 -10.88
CA PRO A 443 -13.20 -5.43 -12.18
C PRO A 443 -14.29 -5.58 -13.24
N THR A 444 -14.08 -5.00 -14.43
CA THR A 444 -14.94 -5.18 -15.61
C THR A 444 -14.25 -6.00 -16.70
N LYS A 445 -12.91 -6.07 -16.66
CA LYS A 445 -12.07 -6.80 -17.60
C LYS A 445 -10.74 -7.21 -16.98
N GLY A 446 -10.14 -8.27 -17.51
CA GLY A 446 -8.79 -8.68 -17.18
C GLY A 446 -8.74 -10.08 -16.57
N ILE A 447 -7.55 -10.47 -16.12
CA ILE A 447 -7.28 -11.79 -15.54
C ILE A 447 -6.53 -11.63 -14.23
N TYR A 448 -6.71 -12.59 -13.35
CA TYR A 448 -5.91 -12.77 -12.15
C TYR A 448 -5.49 -14.24 -12.04
N LEU A 449 -4.22 -14.48 -11.75
CA LEU A 449 -3.65 -15.81 -11.54
C LEU A 449 -2.83 -15.76 -10.26
N HIS A 450 -3.12 -16.66 -9.33
CA HIS A 450 -2.31 -16.86 -8.13
C HIS A 450 -2.01 -18.34 -7.96
N SER A 451 -0.75 -18.66 -7.67
CA SER A 451 -0.35 -19.99 -7.25
C SER A 451 0.61 -19.90 -6.08
N GLU A 452 0.41 -20.76 -5.08
CA GLU A 452 1.31 -20.89 -3.94
C GLU A 452 1.67 -22.35 -3.75
N LEU A 453 2.96 -22.62 -3.62
CA LEU A 453 3.50 -23.91 -3.18
C LEU A 453 4.11 -23.71 -1.80
N SER A 454 3.69 -24.50 -0.82
CA SER A 454 4.19 -24.44 0.54
C SER A 454 4.55 -25.82 1.06
N GLY A 455 5.78 -25.98 1.54
CA GLY A 455 6.26 -27.18 2.21
C GLY A 455 6.49 -26.89 3.69
N TRP A 456 5.96 -27.74 4.56
CA TRP A 456 5.95 -27.54 6.00
C TRP A 456 6.53 -28.73 6.72
N LYS A 457 7.42 -28.44 7.67
CA LYS A 457 8.03 -29.41 8.55
C LYS A 457 7.49 -29.23 9.97
N GLY A 458 7.00 -30.31 10.56
CA GLY A 458 6.66 -30.36 11.98
C GLY A 458 7.93 -30.30 12.84
N VAL A 459 7.94 -29.45 13.87
CA VAL A 459 9.13 -29.24 14.72
C VAL A 459 8.95 -29.70 16.17
N ASN A 460 7.83 -30.36 16.48
CA ASN A 460 7.61 -31.04 17.75
C ASN A 460 6.97 -32.42 17.52
N SER A 461 6.83 -33.20 18.59
CA SER A 461 6.30 -34.57 18.54
C SER A 461 4.82 -34.68 18.12
N TYR A 462 4.11 -33.56 17.98
CA TYR A 462 2.67 -33.50 17.67
C TYR A 462 2.40 -32.92 16.26
N SER A 463 3.45 -32.54 15.53
CA SER A 463 3.35 -31.93 14.20
C SER A 463 3.99 -32.86 13.18
N LYS A 464 3.29 -33.11 12.07
CA LYS A 464 3.82 -33.86 10.94
C LYS A 464 4.09 -32.97 9.74
N ASP A 465 4.82 -33.52 8.77
CA ASP A 465 5.22 -32.83 7.55
C ASP A 465 4.10 -32.90 6.52
N TYR A 466 3.91 -31.81 5.77
CA TYR A 466 2.96 -31.78 4.66
C TYR A 466 3.40 -30.79 3.58
N LEU A 467 2.96 -31.04 2.36
CA LEU A 467 3.13 -30.19 1.19
C LEU A 467 1.74 -29.73 0.75
N LYS A 468 1.60 -28.45 0.40
CA LYS A 468 0.35 -27.89 -0.12
C LYS A 468 0.64 -27.03 -1.35
N PHE A 469 -0.09 -27.31 -2.42
CA PHE A 469 -0.20 -26.44 -3.59
C PHE A 469 -1.61 -25.85 -3.62
N LYS A 470 -1.73 -24.55 -3.86
CA LYS A 470 -3.01 -23.88 -4.14
C LYS A 470 -2.88 -23.08 -5.43
N GLY A 471 -3.92 -23.12 -6.25
CA GLY A 471 -3.98 -22.41 -7.51
C GLY A 471 -5.34 -21.76 -7.69
N GLU A 472 -5.34 -20.55 -8.22
CA GLU A 472 -6.52 -19.76 -8.54
C GLU A 472 -6.31 -19.02 -9.85
N PHE A 473 -7.30 -19.08 -10.73
CA PHE A 473 -7.37 -18.29 -11.95
C PHE A 473 -8.75 -17.66 -12.06
N SER A 474 -8.81 -16.35 -12.25
CA SER A 474 -10.05 -15.66 -12.58
C SER A 474 -9.93 -14.82 -13.85
N PHE A 475 -11.04 -14.67 -14.55
CA PHE A 475 -11.17 -13.73 -15.65
C PHE A 475 -12.46 -12.95 -15.54
N HIS A 476 -12.42 -11.71 -16.01
CA HIS A 476 -13.55 -10.81 -16.09
C HIS A 476 -13.68 -10.29 -17.52
N LYS A 477 -14.91 -10.26 -18.02
CA LYS A 477 -15.21 -9.82 -19.37
C LYS A 477 -16.51 -9.02 -19.41
N ASN A 478 -16.41 -7.78 -19.87
CA ASN A 478 -17.58 -7.00 -20.26
C ASN A 478 -18.20 -7.60 -21.52
N LEU A 479 -19.52 -7.81 -21.49
CA LEU A 479 -20.31 -8.38 -22.58
C LEU A 479 -20.97 -7.30 -23.45
N ASN A 480 -20.86 -6.03 -23.08
CA ASN A 480 -21.37 -4.89 -23.84
C ASN A 480 -20.41 -3.69 -23.81
N ALA A 481 -20.60 -2.78 -24.77
CA ALA A 481 -19.74 -1.61 -24.95
C ALA A 481 -19.83 -0.60 -23.78
N SER A 482 -20.97 -0.56 -23.08
CA SER A 482 -21.17 0.29 -21.91
C SER A 482 -20.57 -0.28 -20.61
N GLU A 483 -19.93 -1.46 -20.67
CA GLU A 483 -19.37 -2.17 -19.51
C GLU A 483 -20.37 -2.43 -18.37
N THR A 484 -21.68 -2.37 -18.65
CA THR A 484 -22.73 -2.58 -17.62
C THR A 484 -23.06 -4.05 -17.39
N LEU A 485 -22.72 -4.94 -18.33
CA LEU A 485 -22.91 -6.39 -18.19
C LEU A 485 -21.53 -7.06 -18.15
N VAL A 486 -21.18 -7.68 -17.02
CA VAL A 486 -19.87 -8.30 -16.80
C VAL A 486 -20.04 -9.76 -16.43
N LEU A 487 -19.36 -10.64 -17.17
CA LEU A 487 -19.17 -12.04 -16.82
C LEU A 487 -17.85 -12.19 -16.07
N SER A 488 -17.88 -12.85 -14.93
CA SER A 488 -16.70 -13.18 -14.13
C SER A 488 -16.68 -14.68 -13.88
N ASN A 489 -15.52 -15.32 -14.03
CA ASN A 489 -15.35 -16.70 -13.64
C ASN A 489 -14.06 -16.88 -12.85
N ARG A 490 -14.10 -17.72 -11.83
CA ARG A 490 -12.92 -18.15 -11.08
C ARG A 490 -12.88 -19.66 -10.99
N ILE A 491 -11.71 -20.22 -11.26
CA ILE A 491 -11.39 -21.64 -11.07
C ILE A 491 -10.28 -21.70 -10.05
N GLY A 492 -10.44 -22.53 -9.03
CA GLY A 492 -9.38 -22.71 -8.05
C GLY A 492 -9.42 -24.07 -7.39
N GLY A 493 -8.38 -24.36 -6.63
CA GLY A 493 -8.25 -25.63 -5.94
C GLY A 493 -7.01 -25.72 -5.07
N GLU A 494 -6.97 -26.79 -4.30
CA GLU A 494 -5.87 -27.12 -3.40
C GLU A 494 -5.51 -28.59 -3.57
N ILE A 495 -4.21 -28.89 -3.50
CA ILE A 495 -3.66 -30.24 -3.47
C ILE A 495 -2.75 -30.30 -2.23
N THR A 496 -3.10 -31.16 -1.28
CA THR A 496 -2.31 -31.42 -0.07
C THR A 496 -1.74 -32.84 -0.12
N ALA A 497 -0.48 -33.01 0.26
CA ALA A 497 0.19 -34.31 0.36
C ALA A 497 0.94 -34.42 1.68
N GLY A 498 1.13 -35.64 2.19
CA GLY A 498 1.69 -35.89 3.53
C GLY A 498 0.59 -36.00 4.58
N ASP A 499 0.85 -35.55 5.80
CA ASP A 499 -0.07 -35.70 6.93
C ASP A 499 -0.55 -34.32 7.43
N PRO A 500 -1.49 -33.65 6.75
CA PRO A 500 -2.05 -32.40 7.25
C PRO A 500 -2.93 -32.64 8.49
N THR A 501 -2.93 -31.68 9.41
CA THR A 501 -3.93 -31.55 10.49
C THR A 501 -5.29 -31.14 9.94
N PHE A 502 -6.37 -31.27 10.72
CA PHE A 502 -7.72 -30.91 10.26
C PHE A 502 -7.79 -29.47 9.70
N TYR A 503 -7.21 -28.47 10.36
CA TYR A 503 -7.24 -27.07 9.93
C TYR A 503 -6.29 -26.76 8.74
N GLN A 504 -5.49 -27.73 8.31
CA GLN A 504 -4.63 -27.67 7.13
C GLN A 504 -5.24 -28.33 5.89
N HIS A 505 -6.41 -28.96 5.99
CA HIS A 505 -7.07 -29.57 4.83
C HIS A 505 -7.56 -28.53 3.82
N ALA A 506 -7.94 -29.00 2.64
CA ALA A 506 -8.64 -28.21 1.63
C ALA A 506 -10.13 -28.15 1.97
N TYR A 507 -10.71 -26.95 1.95
CA TYR A 507 -12.09 -26.72 2.37
C TYR A 507 -12.96 -26.12 1.27
N LEU A 508 -14.21 -26.59 1.17
CA LEU A 508 -15.27 -25.96 0.40
C LEU A 508 -16.43 -25.49 1.28
N GLY A 509 -17.01 -24.34 0.93
CA GLY A 509 -18.23 -23.83 1.55
C GLY A 509 -18.11 -22.39 2.05
N GLY A 510 -19.19 -21.63 1.89
CA GLY A 510 -19.30 -20.25 2.34
C GLY A 510 -18.71 -19.24 1.34
N LYS A 511 -18.42 -18.03 1.83
CA LYS A 511 -18.02 -16.88 0.99
C LYS A 511 -16.71 -17.14 0.22
N GLY A 512 -15.86 -18.04 0.72
CA GLY A 512 -14.56 -18.34 0.12
C GLY A 512 -14.66 -18.86 -1.31
N ASN A 513 -15.45 -19.91 -1.54
CA ASN A 513 -15.41 -20.67 -2.81
C ASN A 513 -16.72 -21.39 -3.20
N LEU A 514 -17.71 -21.53 -2.32
CA LEU A 514 -18.94 -22.27 -2.63
C LEU A 514 -20.12 -21.69 -1.83
N LEU A 515 -20.82 -20.73 -2.44
CA LEU A 515 -21.99 -20.09 -1.83
C LEU A 515 -23.18 -21.07 -1.80
N GLY A 516 -24.12 -20.84 -0.89
CA GLY A 516 -25.25 -21.77 -0.67
C GLY A 516 -24.94 -22.87 0.34
N TYR A 517 -23.71 -22.93 0.85
CA TYR A 517 -23.30 -23.81 1.94
C TYR A 517 -22.73 -23.01 3.11
N ARG A 518 -22.66 -23.67 4.27
CA ARG A 518 -21.93 -23.14 5.44
C ARG A 518 -20.44 -22.98 5.15
N GLN A 519 -19.80 -22.09 5.88
CA GLN A 519 -18.35 -21.93 5.82
C GLN A 519 -17.67 -23.26 6.17
N ASN A 520 -16.65 -23.66 5.39
CA ASN A 520 -15.85 -24.88 5.60
C ASN A 520 -16.70 -26.16 5.71
N ARG A 521 -17.75 -26.28 4.90
CA ARG A 521 -18.72 -27.38 4.95
C ARG A 521 -18.12 -28.75 4.60
N PHE A 522 -17.24 -28.80 3.63
CA PHE A 522 -16.59 -30.02 3.16
C PHE A 522 -15.08 -29.90 3.29
N ALA A 523 -14.42 -30.94 3.79
CA ALA A 523 -12.99 -30.98 4.00
C ALA A 523 -12.38 -32.20 3.30
N GLY A 524 -11.23 -32.04 2.65
CA GLY A 524 -10.47 -33.14 2.05
C GLY A 524 -9.02 -32.78 1.81
N GLU A 525 -8.24 -33.74 1.31
CA GLU A 525 -6.82 -33.55 0.97
C GLU A 525 -6.68 -32.68 -0.28
N HIS A 526 -7.63 -32.81 -1.19
CA HIS A 526 -7.71 -32.03 -2.42
C HIS A 526 -9.07 -31.37 -2.57
N SER A 527 -9.11 -30.22 -3.23
CA SER A 527 -10.36 -29.57 -3.63
C SER A 527 -10.23 -28.87 -4.97
N VAL A 528 -11.37 -28.74 -5.65
CA VAL A 528 -11.51 -27.96 -6.88
C VAL A 528 -12.87 -27.29 -6.83
N TYR A 529 -12.92 -26.05 -7.29
CA TYR A 529 -14.16 -25.29 -7.43
C TYR A 529 -14.15 -24.42 -8.69
N ASN A 530 -15.34 -24.14 -9.21
CA ASN A 530 -15.61 -23.14 -10.22
C ASN A 530 -16.69 -22.19 -9.71
N ASN A 531 -16.48 -20.89 -9.89
CA ASN A 531 -17.39 -19.84 -9.52
C ASN A 531 -17.72 -19.01 -10.76
N LEU A 532 -18.95 -19.09 -11.23
CA LEU A 532 -19.46 -18.26 -12.32
C LEU A 532 -20.33 -17.15 -11.72
N GLU A 533 -20.03 -15.90 -12.07
CA GLU A 533 -20.80 -14.73 -11.65
C GLU A 533 -21.12 -13.84 -12.86
N MET A 534 -22.35 -13.34 -12.91
CA MET A 534 -22.79 -12.32 -13.84
C MET A 534 -23.21 -11.08 -13.06
N ARG A 535 -22.73 -9.92 -13.48
CA ARG A 535 -23.05 -8.62 -12.87
C ARG A 535 -23.72 -7.71 -13.89
N LEU A 536 -24.79 -7.06 -13.47
CA LEU A 536 -25.54 -6.09 -14.28
C LEU A 536 -25.65 -4.77 -13.51
N ALA A 537 -24.99 -3.72 -14.00
CA ALA A 537 -25.22 -2.36 -13.52
C ALA A 537 -26.60 -1.87 -13.99
N ILE A 538 -27.45 -1.48 -13.05
CA ILE A 538 -28.84 -1.06 -13.32
C ILE A 538 -29.05 0.44 -13.20
N ALA A 539 -28.21 1.12 -12.42
CA ALA A 539 -28.28 2.57 -12.26
C ALA A 539 -26.91 3.15 -11.87
N ASP A 540 -26.57 4.28 -12.48
CA ASP A 540 -25.54 5.17 -11.97
C ASP A 540 -26.22 6.28 -11.16
N PHE A 541 -25.61 6.69 -10.06
CA PHE A 541 -26.10 7.78 -9.21
C PHE A 541 -24.98 8.75 -8.88
N GLY A 542 -25.33 9.97 -8.51
CA GLY A 542 -24.36 10.95 -8.06
C GLY A 542 -24.33 12.26 -8.82
N ASN A 543 -23.38 13.12 -8.43
CA ASN A 543 -23.05 14.36 -9.12
C ASN A 543 -21.62 14.29 -9.69
N LEU A 544 -21.10 15.39 -10.23
CA LEU A 544 -19.76 15.46 -10.80
C LEU A 544 -18.64 14.99 -9.85
N PHE A 545 -18.84 15.14 -8.53
CA PHE A 545 -17.83 14.86 -7.50
C PHE A 545 -18.00 13.50 -6.82
N PHE A 546 -19.20 12.92 -6.84
CA PHE A 546 -19.52 11.65 -6.18
C PHE A 546 -20.38 10.79 -7.10
N LYS A 547 -19.76 10.10 -8.07
CA LYS A 547 -20.45 9.10 -8.90
C LYS A 547 -20.45 7.75 -8.21
N GLY A 548 -21.49 6.94 -8.40
CA GLY A 548 -21.52 5.57 -7.93
C GLY A 548 -22.45 4.72 -8.76
N GLN A 549 -22.45 3.43 -8.47
CA GLN A 549 -23.19 2.44 -9.26
C GLN A 549 -23.99 1.50 -8.36
N LEU A 550 -25.22 1.20 -8.76
CA LEU A 550 -26.06 0.15 -8.21
C LEU A 550 -26.22 -0.95 -9.26
N GLY A 551 -26.10 -2.21 -8.84
CA GLY A 551 -26.24 -3.34 -9.75
C GLY A 551 -26.75 -4.61 -9.10
N LEU A 552 -27.04 -5.58 -9.96
CA LEU A 552 -27.48 -6.93 -9.62
C LEU A 552 -26.34 -7.91 -9.85
N THR A 553 -26.30 -8.97 -9.05
CA THR A 553 -25.39 -10.12 -9.25
C THR A 553 -26.20 -11.41 -9.34
N GLY A 554 -25.74 -12.34 -10.16
CA GLY A 554 -26.23 -13.72 -10.21
C GLY A 554 -25.03 -14.66 -10.29
N PHE A 555 -25.10 -15.82 -9.65
CA PHE A 555 -23.98 -16.75 -9.63
C PHE A 555 -24.41 -18.21 -9.70
N TYR A 556 -23.48 -19.04 -10.16
CA TYR A 556 -23.51 -20.49 -10.09
C TYR A 556 -22.12 -20.99 -9.67
N ASP A 557 -22.07 -21.67 -8.54
CA ASP A 557 -20.86 -22.25 -7.99
C ASP A 557 -20.96 -23.77 -8.04
N ILE A 558 -19.82 -24.42 -8.24
CA ILE A 558 -19.71 -25.88 -8.16
C ILE A 558 -18.35 -26.25 -7.61
N GLY A 559 -18.28 -27.27 -6.76
CA GLY A 559 -17.02 -27.75 -6.22
C GLY A 559 -17.10 -29.15 -5.64
N ARG A 560 -15.92 -29.71 -5.41
CA ARG A 560 -15.75 -31.03 -4.79
C ARG A 560 -14.46 -31.12 -3.98
N VAL A 561 -14.49 -31.94 -2.92
CA VAL A 561 -13.30 -32.38 -2.20
C VAL A 561 -13.02 -33.87 -2.45
N TRP A 562 -11.76 -34.27 -2.25
CA TRP A 562 -11.32 -35.66 -2.34
C TRP A 562 -10.56 -36.05 -1.08
N VAL A 563 -10.75 -37.31 -0.68
CA VAL A 563 -10.10 -37.96 0.46
C VAL A 563 -9.70 -39.35 0.02
N ASP A 564 -8.48 -39.76 0.34
CA ASP A 564 -8.00 -41.11 0.06
C ASP A 564 -8.91 -42.19 0.65
N GLY A 565 -9.32 -43.13 -0.20
CA GLY A 565 -10.23 -44.22 0.15
C GLY A 565 -11.73 -43.91 0.08
N GLU A 566 -12.15 -42.65 -0.12
CA GLU A 566 -13.57 -42.31 -0.30
C GLU A 566 -14.05 -42.57 -1.74
N GLN A 567 -15.11 -43.36 -1.89
CA GLN A 567 -15.78 -43.60 -3.17
C GLN A 567 -17.01 -42.68 -3.31
N SER A 568 -16.76 -41.40 -3.53
CA SER A 568 -17.82 -40.42 -3.83
C SER A 568 -17.69 -39.91 -5.27
N HIS A 569 -18.82 -39.66 -5.94
CA HIS A 569 -18.85 -38.94 -7.22
C HIS A 569 -19.64 -37.63 -7.13
N LYS A 570 -20.07 -37.24 -5.93
CA LYS A 570 -20.92 -36.07 -5.70
C LYS A 570 -20.14 -34.78 -5.98
N TRP A 571 -20.72 -33.92 -6.81
CA TRP A 571 -20.35 -32.51 -6.88
C TRP A 571 -21.39 -31.71 -6.10
N HIS A 572 -20.94 -30.65 -5.45
CA HIS A 572 -21.81 -29.75 -4.69
C HIS A 572 -21.94 -28.45 -5.46
N ASP A 573 -23.16 -28.04 -5.73
CA ASP A 573 -23.46 -26.82 -6.48
C ASP A 573 -24.34 -25.87 -5.66
N GLY A 574 -24.14 -24.58 -5.90
CA GLY A 574 -24.87 -23.51 -5.25
C GLY A 574 -25.24 -22.43 -6.25
N VAL A 575 -26.49 -21.99 -6.23
CA VAL A 575 -27.02 -20.98 -7.14
C VAL A 575 -27.62 -19.82 -6.36
N GLY A 576 -27.50 -18.61 -6.89
CA GLY A 576 -28.05 -17.46 -6.20
C GLY A 576 -27.84 -16.14 -6.90
N GLY A 577 -28.08 -15.07 -6.15
CA GLY A 577 -27.95 -13.71 -6.64
C GLY A 577 -28.04 -12.67 -5.55
N GLY A 578 -27.94 -11.41 -5.94
CA GLY A 578 -27.79 -10.32 -5.00
C GLY A 578 -27.81 -8.94 -5.61
N ILE A 579 -27.51 -7.96 -4.76
CA ILE A 579 -27.37 -6.55 -5.11
C ILE A 579 -25.99 -6.06 -4.70
N TYR A 580 -25.42 -5.16 -5.48
CA TYR A 580 -24.21 -4.44 -5.10
C TYR A 580 -24.40 -2.93 -5.23
N PHE A 581 -23.73 -2.18 -4.36
CA PHE A 581 -23.75 -0.73 -4.32
C PHE A 581 -22.33 -0.20 -4.16
N ALA A 582 -21.87 0.56 -5.15
CA ALA A 582 -20.50 1.06 -5.28
C ALA A 582 -20.47 2.60 -5.27
N PRO A 583 -20.58 3.25 -4.10
CA PRO A 583 -20.49 4.70 -4.02
C PRO A 583 -19.04 5.17 -4.25
N ALA A 584 -18.86 6.22 -5.04
CA ALA A 584 -17.56 6.81 -5.38
C ALA A 584 -16.55 5.84 -6.04
N TYR A 585 -16.99 4.66 -6.48
CA TYR A 585 -16.14 3.55 -6.95
C TYR A 585 -14.97 3.19 -6.01
N SER A 586 -15.06 3.58 -4.73
CA SER A 586 -14.00 3.42 -3.73
C SER A 586 -14.40 2.51 -2.57
N LEU A 587 -15.68 2.16 -2.53
CA LEU A 587 -16.29 1.22 -1.60
C LEU A 587 -17.27 0.37 -2.41
N LEU A 588 -17.38 -0.92 -2.09
CA LEU A 588 -18.36 -1.80 -2.69
C LEU A 588 -19.10 -2.57 -1.60
N LEU A 589 -20.38 -2.28 -1.42
CA LEU A 589 -21.27 -3.08 -0.58
C LEU A 589 -21.86 -4.18 -1.45
N ASN A 590 -21.75 -5.44 -1.03
CA ASN A 590 -22.34 -6.57 -1.74
C ASN A 590 -23.24 -7.36 -0.78
N PHE A 591 -24.46 -7.67 -1.21
CA PHE A 591 -25.38 -8.56 -0.52
C PHE A 591 -25.84 -9.65 -1.47
N GLN A 592 -25.65 -10.91 -1.09
CA GLN A 592 -25.96 -12.08 -1.90
C GLN A 592 -26.72 -13.14 -1.07
N MET A 593 -27.62 -13.85 -1.71
CA MET A 593 -28.27 -15.04 -1.17
C MET A 593 -27.96 -16.24 -2.06
N GLY A 594 -27.42 -17.30 -1.46
CA GLY A 594 -27.17 -18.58 -2.13
C GLY A 594 -28.10 -19.66 -1.64
N TYR A 595 -28.48 -20.55 -2.56
CA TYR A 595 -29.28 -21.74 -2.32
C TYR A 595 -28.51 -22.99 -2.75
N ALA A 596 -28.57 -24.03 -1.92
CA ALA A 596 -28.12 -25.37 -2.24
C ALA A 596 -29.07 -26.41 -1.61
N ASP A 597 -28.74 -27.69 -1.70
CA ASP A 597 -29.51 -28.79 -1.09
C ASP A 597 -29.71 -28.63 0.43
N GLU A 598 -28.78 -27.94 1.12
CA GLU A 598 -28.84 -27.64 2.56
C GLU A 598 -29.60 -26.35 2.91
N GLY A 599 -30.12 -25.60 1.92
CA GLY A 599 -31.00 -24.45 2.09
C GLY A 599 -30.38 -23.09 1.70
N TRP A 600 -30.95 -22.01 2.26
CA TRP A 600 -30.59 -20.62 1.94
C TRP A 600 -29.57 -20.02 2.91
N TYR A 601 -28.57 -19.34 2.36
CA TYR A 601 -27.50 -18.68 3.11
C TYR A 601 -27.26 -17.24 2.63
N PRO A 602 -27.39 -16.25 3.52
CA PRO A 602 -27.09 -14.85 3.21
C PRO A 602 -25.61 -14.51 3.42
N TYR A 603 -25.09 -13.62 2.58
CA TYR A 603 -23.74 -13.09 2.64
C TYR A 603 -23.75 -11.57 2.44
N PHE A 604 -23.03 -10.86 3.29
CA PHE A 604 -22.75 -9.44 3.13
C PHE A 604 -21.25 -9.18 3.19
N SER A 605 -20.74 -8.32 2.32
CA SER A 605 -19.33 -7.95 2.34
C SER A 605 -19.04 -6.56 1.80
N LEU A 606 -17.92 -6.00 2.28
CA LEU A 606 -17.20 -4.94 1.58
C LEU A 606 -16.26 -5.57 0.55
N GLY A 607 -16.55 -5.38 -0.74
CA GLY A 607 -15.84 -5.98 -1.88
C GLY A 607 -16.54 -7.20 -2.49
N LEU A 608 -16.09 -7.58 -3.70
CA LEU A 608 -16.48 -8.81 -4.36
C LEU A 608 -15.75 -10.02 -3.76
N ARG A 609 -16.17 -11.21 -4.18
CA ARG A 609 -15.54 -12.47 -3.78
C ARG A 609 -14.22 -12.73 -4.52
N PHE A 610 -14.09 -12.32 -5.77
CA PHE A 610 -12.90 -12.47 -6.62
C PHE A 610 -12.85 -11.45 -7.76
#